data_AF-A0A9D7D8D8-F1
#
_entry.id   AF-A0A9D7D8D8-F1
#
_cell.length_a   1.000
_cell.length_b   1.000
_cell.length_c   1.000
_cell.angle_alpha   90.00
_cell.angle_beta   90.00
_cell.angle_gamma   90.00
#
_symmetry.space_group_name_H-M   'P 1'
#
loop_
_entity.id
_entity.type
_entity.pdbx_description
1 polymer ?
#
loop_
_entity_poly.entity_id
_entity_poly.type
_entity_poly.pdbx_seq_one_letter_code
_entity_poly.pdbx_strand_id
1 'polypeptide(L)'
;MTALFVAQCSIASTKRKRFVWAVWTSGPPRVSPFRRPDLSGGGEPSHEAALAKATAAAGGTAALIEPEWARAWLRVMRGHAAWLGEGSMPGARSREARDTEPRGDAESVWSVLGVPQSASRDELRLAFRRRALLVHPDHGGTNEAFRNLVLAYKEADRRARRPKPQR
;
A
#
# COMPACT_ATOMS: atom_id res chain seq x y z
N MET A 1 1.87 31.20 -22.61
CA MET A 1 2.23 29.79 -22.90
C MET A 1 1.32 28.90 -22.07
N THR A 2 0.17 28.50 -22.62
CA THR A 2 -0.81 27.67 -21.92
C THR A 2 -0.27 26.26 -21.86
N ALA A 3 0.14 25.80 -20.67
CA ALA A 3 0.47 24.39 -20.47
C ALA A 3 -0.76 23.56 -20.87
N LEU A 4 -0.62 22.70 -21.88
CA LEU A 4 -1.65 21.76 -22.28
C LEU A 4 -1.88 20.81 -21.11
N PHE A 5 -2.97 21.02 -20.38
CA PHE A 5 -3.38 20.11 -19.31
C PHE A 5 -3.90 18.83 -19.96
N VAL A 6 -3.26 17.70 -19.65
CA VAL A 6 -3.75 16.38 -20.04
C VAL A 6 -4.76 15.93 -19.00
N ALA A 7 -5.94 15.50 -19.44
CA ALA A 7 -6.95 14.95 -18.56
C ALA A 7 -6.35 13.80 -17.72
N GLN A 8 -6.79 13.67 -16.48
CA GLN A 8 -6.27 12.64 -15.58
C GLN A 8 -7.37 11.64 -15.25
N CYS A 9 -7.08 10.35 -15.34
CA CYS A 9 -8.04 9.29 -15.04
C CYS A 9 -7.54 8.39 -13.90
N SER A 10 -8.42 8.05 -12.96
CA SER A 10 -8.14 7.11 -11.87
C SER A 10 -9.11 5.94 -11.99
N ILE A 11 -8.61 4.72 -11.78
CA ILE A 11 -9.39 3.48 -11.87
C ILE A 11 -9.21 2.68 -10.59
N ALA A 12 -10.30 2.26 -9.97
CA ALA A 12 -10.25 1.44 -8.76
C ALA A 12 -11.12 0.19 -8.88
N SER A 13 -10.66 -0.91 -8.32
CA SER A 13 -11.45 -2.13 -8.16
C SER A 13 -12.33 -2.05 -6.90
N THR A 14 -13.50 -2.66 -6.99
CA THR A 14 -14.46 -2.83 -5.89
C THR A 14 -14.43 -4.26 -5.36
N LYS A 15 -15.01 -4.50 -4.18
CA LYS A 15 -15.13 -5.84 -3.57
C LYS A 15 -15.83 -6.88 -4.47
N ARG A 16 -16.64 -6.45 -5.44
CA ARG A 16 -17.38 -7.31 -6.37
C ARG A 16 -16.63 -7.58 -7.69
N LYS A 17 -15.30 -7.39 -7.74
CA LYS A 17 -14.50 -7.49 -8.97
C LYS A 17 -14.99 -6.56 -10.10
N ARG A 18 -15.67 -5.47 -9.76
CA ARG A 18 -16.07 -4.43 -10.72
C ARG A 18 -15.13 -3.25 -10.61
N PHE A 19 -14.88 -2.58 -11.73
CA PHE A 19 -14.04 -1.41 -11.80
C PHE A 19 -14.88 -0.14 -11.85
N VAL A 20 -14.39 0.88 -11.15
CA VAL A 20 -14.89 2.24 -11.21
C VAL A 20 -13.80 3.12 -11.79
N TRP A 21 -14.21 4.16 -12.49
CA TRP A 21 -13.31 5.12 -13.09
C TRP A 21 -13.80 6.54 -12.79
N ALA A 22 -12.83 7.46 -12.67
CA ALA A 22 -13.05 8.86 -12.42
C ALA A 22 -12.06 9.66 -13.27
N VAL A 23 -12.52 10.74 -13.89
CA VAL A 23 -11.72 11.56 -14.81
C VAL A 23 -11.85 13.03 -14.43
N TRP A 24 -10.72 13.72 -14.45
CA TRP A 24 -10.61 15.15 -14.29
C TRP A 24 -10.10 15.75 -15.60
N THR A 25 -10.98 16.44 -16.32
CA THR A 25 -10.69 17.14 -17.58
C THR A 25 -10.50 18.64 -17.37
N SER A 26 -11.13 19.22 -16.33
CA SER A 26 -11.07 20.66 -16.04
C SER A 26 -9.84 21.06 -15.22
N GLY A 27 -8.95 20.12 -14.90
CA GLY A 27 -7.67 20.35 -14.22
C GLY A 27 -7.32 19.24 -13.23
N PRO A 28 -6.15 19.31 -12.56
CA PRO A 28 -5.68 18.21 -11.72
C PRO A 28 -6.54 18.03 -10.46
N PRO A 29 -6.66 16.79 -9.94
CA PRO A 29 -7.35 16.50 -8.71
C PRO A 29 -6.59 17.11 -7.53
N ARG A 30 -7.33 17.50 -6.48
CA ARG A 30 -6.77 18.11 -5.26
C ARG A 30 -7.22 17.34 -4.05
N VAL A 31 -6.29 17.20 -3.12
CA VAL A 31 -6.45 16.45 -1.88
C VAL A 31 -7.33 17.22 -0.90
N SER A 32 -7.11 18.52 -0.77
CA SER A 32 -7.83 19.41 0.15
C SER A 32 -8.07 20.79 -0.50
N PRO A 33 -9.32 21.26 -0.58
CA PRO A 33 -10.53 20.45 -0.49
C PRO A 33 -10.51 19.36 -1.57
N PHE A 34 -11.12 18.20 -1.29
CA PHE A 34 -11.17 17.11 -2.25
C PHE A 34 -11.85 17.57 -3.55
N ARG A 35 -11.11 17.57 -4.65
CA ARG A 35 -11.66 17.94 -5.96
C ARG A 35 -12.42 16.75 -6.54
N ARG A 36 -13.73 16.91 -6.70
CA ARG A 36 -14.58 15.92 -7.38
C ARG A 36 -14.15 15.75 -8.85
N PRO A 37 -14.26 14.53 -9.41
CA PRO A 37 -14.05 14.31 -10.83
C PRO A 37 -15.12 15.03 -11.66
N ASP A 38 -14.76 15.40 -12.89
CA ASP A 38 -15.70 15.99 -13.84
C ASP A 38 -16.63 14.90 -14.40
N LEU A 39 -16.07 13.71 -14.67
CA LEU A 39 -16.79 12.56 -15.20
C LEU A 39 -16.41 11.32 -14.42
N SER A 40 -17.36 10.44 -14.15
CA SER A 40 -17.09 9.17 -13.48
C SER A 40 -18.10 8.11 -13.87
N GLY A 41 -17.70 6.86 -13.77
CA GLY A 41 -18.56 5.71 -14.06
C GLY A 41 -18.09 4.48 -13.29
N GLY A 42 -18.92 3.44 -13.29
CA GLY A 42 -18.61 2.22 -12.55
C GLY A 42 -19.43 1.02 -12.97
N GLY A 43 -18.97 -0.16 -12.56
CA GLY A 43 -19.58 -1.43 -12.93
C GLY A 43 -18.81 -2.18 -14.03
N GLU A 44 -17.67 -1.67 -14.45
CA GLU A 44 -16.92 -2.23 -15.55
C GLU A 44 -16.36 -3.62 -15.21
N PRO A 45 -16.40 -4.57 -16.16
CA PRO A 45 -15.96 -5.94 -15.93
C PRO A 45 -14.44 -6.07 -15.83
N SER A 46 -13.68 -5.12 -16.39
CA SER A 46 -12.23 -5.14 -16.41
C SER A 46 -11.62 -3.76 -16.24
N HIS A 47 -10.34 -3.73 -15.84
CA HIS A 47 -9.55 -2.50 -15.76
C HIS A 47 -9.43 -1.81 -17.13
N GLU A 48 -9.22 -2.59 -18.19
CA GLU A 48 -9.12 -2.11 -19.55
C GLU A 48 -10.43 -1.47 -20.03
N ALA A 49 -11.58 -2.09 -19.76
CA ALA A 49 -12.88 -1.53 -20.09
C ALA A 49 -13.15 -0.20 -19.36
N ALA A 50 -12.72 -0.12 -18.09
CA ALA A 50 -12.77 1.12 -17.32
C ALA A 50 -11.85 2.20 -17.89
N LEU A 51 -10.64 1.84 -18.33
CA LEU A 51 -9.72 2.78 -18.96
C LEU A 51 -10.25 3.27 -20.30
N ALA A 52 -10.76 2.38 -21.15
CA ALA A 52 -11.34 2.75 -22.43
C ALA A 52 -12.50 3.75 -22.27
N LYS A 53 -13.40 3.51 -21.30
CA LYS A 53 -14.50 4.43 -21.00
C LYS A 53 -14.03 5.75 -20.40
N ALA A 54 -13.05 5.71 -19.50
CA ALA A 54 -12.47 6.92 -18.92
C ALA A 54 -11.81 7.79 -19.99
N THR A 55 -11.03 7.19 -20.88
CA THR A 55 -10.34 7.88 -21.97
C THR A 55 -11.33 8.42 -23.01
N ALA A 56 -12.38 7.66 -23.34
CA ALA A 56 -13.46 8.13 -24.20
C ALA A 56 -14.20 9.33 -23.58
N ALA A 57 -14.51 9.26 -22.28
CA ALA A 57 -15.12 10.35 -21.53
C ALA A 57 -14.21 11.59 -21.45
N ALA A 58 -12.88 11.39 -21.44
CA ALA A 58 -11.89 12.47 -21.45
C ALA A 58 -11.71 13.15 -22.82
N GLY A 59 -12.35 12.66 -23.89
CA GLY A 59 -12.15 13.18 -25.25
C GLY A 59 -10.90 12.66 -25.94
N GLY A 60 -10.31 11.55 -25.48
CA GLY A 60 -9.34 10.75 -26.25
C GLY A 60 -7.99 10.48 -25.58
N THR A 61 -7.47 11.36 -24.73
CA THR A 61 -6.21 11.09 -24.00
C THR A 61 -6.36 11.46 -22.53
N ALA A 62 -6.16 10.47 -21.65
CA ALA A 62 -6.12 10.68 -20.22
C ALA A 62 -4.90 9.97 -19.60
N ALA A 63 -4.16 10.68 -18.76
CA ALA A 63 -3.06 10.12 -17.99
C ALA A 63 -3.62 9.33 -16.80
N LEU A 64 -3.23 8.05 -16.69
CA LEU A 64 -3.62 7.21 -15.56
C LEU A 64 -2.88 7.66 -14.30
N ILE A 65 -3.65 8.02 -13.27
CA ILE A 65 -3.17 8.40 -11.93
C ILE A 65 -3.54 7.32 -10.91
N GLU A 66 -3.15 7.53 -9.65
CA GLU A 66 -3.27 6.54 -8.60
C GLU A 66 -4.74 6.16 -8.31
N PRO A 67 -5.03 4.87 -8.01
CA PRO A 67 -6.39 4.36 -7.76
C PRO A 67 -7.08 4.97 -6.52
N GLU A 68 -6.31 5.58 -5.62
CA GLU A 68 -6.75 6.29 -4.42
C GLU A 68 -7.81 7.35 -4.75
N TRP A 69 -7.65 8.06 -5.87
CA TRP A 69 -8.58 9.10 -6.28
C TRP A 69 -9.97 8.55 -6.63
N ALA A 70 -10.06 7.46 -7.39
CA ALA A 70 -11.34 6.82 -7.70
C ALA A 70 -11.97 6.17 -6.45
N ARG A 71 -11.15 5.63 -5.53
CA ARG A 71 -11.64 5.13 -4.22
C ARG A 71 -12.18 6.25 -3.36
N ALA A 72 -11.48 7.37 -3.29
CA ALA A 72 -11.90 8.55 -2.55
C ALA A 72 -13.23 9.09 -3.08
N TRP A 73 -13.37 9.15 -4.42
CA TRP A 73 -14.62 9.51 -5.04
C TRP A 73 -15.78 8.55 -4.67
N LEU A 74 -15.54 7.23 -4.67
CA LEU A 74 -16.54 6.26 -4.22
C LEU A 74 -17.00 6.48 -2.78
N ARG A 75 -16.11 6.97 -1.90
CA ARG A 75 -16.43 7.28 -0.51
C ARG A 75 -17.28 8.54 -0.41
N VAL A 76 -16.90 9.58 -1.14
CA VAL A 76 -17.67 10.83 -1.23
C VAL A 76 -19.09 10.57 -1.75
N MET A 77 -19.23 9.74 -2.80
CA MET A 77 -20.54 9.33 -3.31
C MET A 77 -21.40 8.57 -2.29
N ARG A 78 -20.80 8.00 -1.25
CA ARG A 78 -21.48 7.30 -0.14
C ARG A 78 -21.69 8.20 1.09
N GLY A 79 -21.45 9.50 0.97
CA GLY A 79 -21.59 10.45 2.08
C GLY A 79 -20.48 10.37 3.13
N HIS A 80 -19.38 9.68 2.83
CA HIS A 80 -18.23 9.61 3.72
C HIS A 80 -17.14 10.61 3.31
N ALA A 81 -16.24 10.93 4.24
CA ALA A 81 -15.02 11.66 3.93
C ALA A 81 -14.22 10.95 2.81
N ALA A 82 -13.68 11.75 1.88
CA ALA A 82 -12.87 11.28 0.75
C ALA A 82 -11.72 10.39 1.19
N TRP A 83 -11.16 10.68 2.37
CA TRP A 83 -9.98 10.03 2.91
C TRP A 83 -10.29 9.42 4.28
N LEU A 84 -9.80 8.21 4.55
CA LEU A 84 -9.91 7.58 5.88
C LEU A 84 -8.89 8.13 6.89
N GLY A 85 -7.81 8.74 6.38
CA GLY A 85 -6.63 9.19 7.12
C GLY A 85 -5.48 9.42 6.14
N GLU A 86 -4.31 9.83 6.64
CA GLU A 86 -3.15 10.22 5.82
C GLU A 86 -2.67 9.07 4.90
N GLY A 87 -2.70 7.82 5.34
CA GLY A 87 -2.33 6.65 4.52
C GLY A 87 -3.29 6.31 3.37
N SER A 88 -4.47 6.94 3.31
CA SER A 88 -5.41 6.79 2.17
C SER A 88 -5.23 7.86 1.10
N MET A 89 -4.36 8.85 1.35
CA MET A 89 -4.09 9.94 0.42
C MET A 89 -3.18 9.45 -0.72
N PRO A 90 -3.39 9.93 -1.95
CA PRO A 90 -2.45 9.71 -3.06
C PRO A 90 -1.08 10.27 -2.67
N GLY A 91 -0.03 9.48 -2.92
CA GLY A 91 1.35 9.84 -2.57
C GLY A 91 1.78 9.59 -1.13
N ALA A 92 0.87 9.26 -0.19
CA ALA A 92 1.26 8.90 1.19
C ALA A 92 2.10 7.61 1.20
N ARG A 93 1.63 6.58 0.48
CA ARG A 93 2.40 5.33 0.28
C ARG A 93 3.75 5.58 -0.36
N SER A 94 3.92 6.61 -1.19
CA SER A 94 5.17 6.88 -1.90
C SER A 94 6.24 7.53 -1.00
N ARG A 95 5.86 8.11 0.14
CA ARG A 95 6.82 8.58 1.16
C ARG A 95 7.26 7.44 2.08
N GLU A 96 6.37 6.53 2.44
CA GLU A 96 6.70 5.38 3.29
C GLU A 96 7.31 4.20 2.51
N ALA A 97 7.05 4.06 1.20
CA ALA A 97 7.54 2.95 0.37
C ALA A 97 8.94 3.16 -0.24
N ARG A 98 9.64 4.26 0.05
CA ARG A 98 11.06 4.40 -0.36
C ARG A 98 12.03 3.79 0.64
N ASP A 99 11.62 3.63 1.89
CA ASP A 99 12.51 3.14 2.95
C ASP A 99 12.28 1.69 3.36
N THR A 100 11.30 0.99 2.79
CA THR A 100 11.15 -0.45 3.02
C THR A 100 10.35 -1.08 1.90
N GLU A 101 10.91 -2.09 1.23
CA GLU A 101 10.29 -3.38 0.85
C GLU A 101 11.33 -4.19 0.02
N PRO A 102 11.40 -5.52 0.18
CA PRO A 102 10.43 -6.34 -0.53
C PRO A 102 9.77 -7.45 0.31
N ARG A 103 8.44 -7.41 0.27
CA ARG A 103 7.42 -8.47 0.22
C ARG A 103 7.72 -9.79 0.93
N GLY A 104 6.93 -10.05 1.97
CA GLY A 104 6.71 -11.39 2.50
C GLY A 104 5.74 -11.45 3.69
N ASP A 105 4.49 -11.07 3.44
CA ASP A 105 3.28 -11.43 4.21
C ASP A 105 3.18 -10.96 5.69
N ALA A 106 1.94 -10.71 6.11
CA ALA A 106 1.46 -10.36 7.47
C ALA A 106 2.49 -10.56 8.60
N GLU A 107 2.93 -9.46 9.23
CA GLU A 107 3.88 -9.45 10.37
C GLU A 107 4.90 -10.58 10.30
N SER A 108 5.61 -10.67 9.16
CA SER A 108 6.57 -11.73 8.94
C SER A 108 7.52 -11.76 10.12
N VAL A 109 7.70 -12.96 10.68
CA VAL A 109 8.60 -13.27 11.78
C VAL A 109 9.98 -12.62 11.61
N TRP A 110 10.42 -12.50 10.36
CA TRP A 110 11.65 -11.84 9.92
C TRP A 110 11.65 -10.33 10.19
N SER A 111 10.51 -9.64 9.99
CA SER A 111 10.32 -8.22 10.33
C SER A 111 10.34 -7.98 11.84
N VAL A 112 9.75 -8.89 12.64
CA VAL A 112 9.80 -8.86 14.11
C VAL A 112 11.23 -9.10 14.65
N LEU A 113 12.11 -9.70 13.84
CA LEU A 113 13.54 -9.85 14.15
C LEU A 113 14.43 -8.79 13.46
N GLY A 114 13.93 -8.12 12.42
CA GLY A 114 14.63 -7.04 11.71
C GLY A 114 15.68 -7.59 10.76
N VAL A 115 15.44 -8.79 10.22
CA VAL A 115 16.35 -9.50 9.33
C VAL A 115 15.64 -9.88 8.03
N PRO A 116 16.37 -10.05 6.92
CA PRO A 116 15.78 -10.57 5.69
C PRO A 116 15.37 -12.04 5.85
N GLN A 117 14.43 -12.51 5.03
CA GLN A 117 14.04 -13.93 4.97
C GLN A 117 15.19 -14.85 4.52
N SER A 118 16.21 -14.30 3.86
CA SER A 118 17.43 -14.99 3.48
C SER A 118 18.48 -15.06 4.60
N ALA A 119 18.20 -14.48 5.78
CA ALA A 119 19.16 -14.44 6.87
C ALA A 119 19.54 -15.85 7.35
N SER A 120 20.84 -16.03 7.54
CA SER A 120 21.44 -17.21 8.14
C SER A 120 21.10 -17.31 9.64
N ARG A 121 21.33 -18.50 10.22
CA ARG A 121 21.08 -18.73 11.65
C ARG A 121 21.92 -17.82 12.55
N ASP A 122 23.14 -17.49 12.13
CA ASP A 122 24.02 -16.63 12.92
C ASP A 122 23.56 -15.16 12.87
N GLU A 123 23.04 -14.71 11.72
CA GLU A 123 22.40 -13.40 11.59
C GLU A 123 21.11 -13.30 12.42
N LEU A 124 20.29 -14.37 12.44
CA LEU A 124 19.11 -14.46 13.30
C LEU A 124 19.46 -14.30 14.78
N ARG A 125 20.50 -15.00 15.24
CA ARG A 125 20.97 -14.93 16.64
C ARG A 125 21.52 -13.56 17.00
N LEU A 126 22.24 -12.92 16.08
CA LEU A 126 22.79 -11.59 16.29
C LEU A 126 21.67 -10.54 16.39
N ALA A 127 20.69 -10.59 15.48
CA ALA A 127 19.56 -9.68 15.48
C ALA A 127 18.66 -9.87 16.71
N PHE A 128 18.40 -11.12 17.10
CA PHE A 128 17.69 -11.43 18.34
C PHE A 128 18.39 -10.82 19.57
N ARG A 129 19.72 -10.99 19.71
CA ARG A 129 20.47 -10.39 20.83
C ARG A 129 20.38 -8.87 20.86
N ARG A 130 20.54 -8.22 19.70
CA ARG A 130 20.44 -6.75 19.59
C ARG A 130 19.07 -6.25 20.00
N ARG A 131 17.99 -6.89 19.53
CA ARG A 131 16.63 -6.50 19.91
C ARG A 131 16.28 -6.86 21.34
N ALA A 132 16.74 -8.01 21.83
CA ALA A 132 16.53 -8.45 23.21
C ALA A 132 17.05 -7.42 24.20
N LEU A 133 18.22 -6.81 23.93
CA LEU A 133 18.77 -5.72 24.74
C LEU A 133 17.91 -4.45 24.71
N LEU A 134 17.31 -4.12 23.57
CA LEU A 134 16.46 -2.94 23.40
C LEU A 134 15.07 -3.09 24.03
N VAL A 135 14.50 -4.30 23.99
CA VAL A 135 13.14 -4.59 24.49
C VAL A 135 13.15 -5.28 25.86
N HIS A 136 14.32 -5.44 26.49
CA HIS A 136 14.42 -6.10 27.79
C HIS A 136 13.66 -5.30 28.86
N PRO A 137 12.87 -5.94 29.73
CA PRO A 137 12.17 -5.26 30.81
C PRO A 137 13.12 -4.48 31.75
N ASP A 138 14.34 -4.98 31.97
CA ASP A 138 15.33 -4.30 32.82
C ASP A 138 15.90 -3.01 32.20
N HIS A 139 15.71 -2.79 30.89
CA HIS A 139 16.18 -1.60 30.18
C HIS A 139 15.03 -0.70 29.70
N GLY A 140 13.82 -0.89 30.23
CA GLY A 140 12.63 -0.08 29.92
C GLY A 140 11.71 -0.65 28.83
N GLY A 141 11.90 -1.91 28.44
CA GLY A 141 10.99 -2.63 27.55
C GLY A 141 9.79 -3.25 28.26
N THR A 142 8.87 -3.86 27.50
CA THR A 142 7.72 -4.57 28.05
C THR A 142 7.89 -6.08 27.92
N ASN A 143 7.43 -6.83 28.93
CA ASN A 143 7.44 -8.30 28.90
C ASN A 143 6.71 -8.87 27.67
N GLU A 144 5.68 -8.19 27.18
CA GLU A 144 4.94 -8.59 25.97
C GLU A 144 5.78 -8.45 24.70
N ALA A 145 6.52 -7.34 24.54
CA ALA A 145 7.41 -7.14 23.40
C ALA A 145 8.54 -8.18 23.36
N PHE A 146 9.11 -8.50 24.53
CA PHE A 146 10.13 -9.54 24.64
C PHE A 146 9.57 -10.93 24.30
N ARG A 147 8.36 -11.27 24.77
CA ARG A 147 7.69 -12.54 24.43
C ARG A 147 7.46 -12.66 22.92
N ASN A 148 6.97 -11.60 22.27
CA ASN A 148 6.76 -11.59 20.83
C ASN A 148 8.07 -11.76 20.05
N LEU A 149 9.16 -11.12 20.50
CA LEU A 149 10.49 -11.29 19.93
C LEU A 149 10.99 -12.75 20.03
N VAL A 150 10.79 -13.39 21.18
CA VAL A 150 11.17 -14.80 21.40
C VAL A 150 10.35 -15.76 20.54
N LEU A 151 9.04 -15.53 20.43
CA LEU A 151 8.15 -16.33 19.57
C LEU A 151 8.57 -16.20 18.11
N ALA A 152 8.90 -14.98 17.67
CA ALA A 152 9.39 -14.75 16.33
C ALA A 152 10.73 -15.50 16.08
N TYR A 153 11.70 -15.35 16.97
CA TYR A 153 12.99 -16.06 16.82
C TYR A 153 12.83 -17.58 16.69
N LYS A 154 11.94 -18.19 17.49
CA LYS A 154 11.68 -19.64 17.43
C LYS A 154 11.08 -20.07 16.09
N GLU A 155 10.14 -19.30 15.55
CA GLU A 155 9.53 -19.60 14.25
C GLU A 155 10.53 -19.39 13.10
N ALA A 156 11.40 -18.37 13.18
CA ALA A 156 12.46 -18.14 12.20
C ALA A 156 13.52 -19.25 12.22
N ASP A 157 14.01 -19.69 13.38
CA ASP A 157 14.98 -20.80 13.48
C ASP A 157 14.37 -22.11 12.95
N ARG A 158 13.07 -22.35 13.19
CA ARG A 158 12.35 -23.50 12.62
C ARG A 158 12.30 -23.45 11.10
N ARG A 159 11.98 -22.30 10.51
CA ARG A 159 11.93 -22.10 9.05
C ARG A 159 13.32 -22.17 8.41
N ALA A 160 14.33 -21.62 9.08
CA ALA A 160 15.73 -21.64 8.63
C ALA A 160 16.35 -23.04 8.65
N ARG A 161 15.88 -23.94 9.52
CA ARG A 161 16.31 -25.36 9.55
C ARG A 161 15.81 -26.18 8.37
N ARG A 162 14.73 -25.75 7.70
CA ARG A 162 14.17 -26.49 6.57
C ARG A 162 15.03 -26.20 5.33
N PRO A 163 15.73 -27.20 4.76
CA PRO A 163 16.55 -26.96 3.58
C PRO A 163 15.65 -26.52 2.42
N LYS A 164 15.99 -25.39 1.78
CA LYS A 164 15.35 -25.01 0.52
C LYS A 164 15.73 -26.03 -0.55
N PRO A 165 14.78 -26.58 -1.33
CA PRO A 165 15.15 -27.30 -2.55
C PRO A 165 15.88 -26.30 -3.44
N GLN A 166 17.16 -26.58 -3.72
CA GLN A 166 17.92 -25.87 -4.74
C GLN A 166 17.22 -26.14 -6.08
N ARG A 167 16.88 -25.09 -6.81
CA ARG A 167 16.21 -25.16 -8.10
C ARG A 167 17.21 -24.82 -9.18
#